data_AF-A0A828RV87-F1
#
_entry.id   AF-A0A828RV87-F1
#
_cell.length_a   1.000
_cell.length_b   1.000
_cell.length_c   1.000
_cell.angle_alpha   90.00
_cell.angle_beta   90.00
_cell.angle_gamma   90.00
#
_symmetry.space_group_name_H-M   'P 1'
#
loop_
_entity.id
_entity.type
_entity.pdbx_description
1 polymer ?
#
loop_
_entity_poly.entity_id
_entity_poly.type
_entity_poly.pdbx_seq_one_letter_code
_entity_poly.pdbx_strand_id
1 'polypeptide(L)'
;MFMDTMTPPAIEAYIEVQTPYIFDMKLGDVTGDQVDDFIYLAGSKSSPDAIYQEDLTLFIVDGITNETITQVLPLKGGYGGMLFVGDFNQDFIEDVYVSVSSGGSGNINYYYLYSFREKTPIQLFDYEKFNEETQWQVTFQDGFKIELTNGFNQTFRLDVSKKDLQLLSKYYNPDGSVKGTIKGEVLPLGGLAPIITPLGNGTYDLVASQRIIGIATVDDFGVIETYLTFKGQRFNPYEIVVGDHQFFK
;
A
#
# COMPACT_ATOMS: atom_id res chain seq x y z
N MET A 1 -16.01 -5.22 -39.31
CA MET A 1 -14.69 -4.64 -38.98
C MET A 1 -14.10 -5.58 -37.96
N PHE A 2 -13.06 -6.30 -38.34
CA PHE A 2 -12.57 -7.48 -37.64
C PHE A 2 -11.92 -7.04 -36.31
N MET A 3 -12.43 -7.54 -35.19
CA MET A 3 -11.63 -7.64 -33.97
C MET A 3 -10.61 -8.74 -34.26
N ASP A 4 -9.43 -8.36 -34.72
CA ASP A 4 -8.27 -9.24 -34.59
C ASP A 4 -8.10 -9.46 -33.09
N THR A 5 -8.35 -10.69 -32.66
CA THR A 5 -7.97 -11.15 -31.34
C THR A 5 -6.46 -10.98 -31.25
N MET A 6 -5.99 -9.96 -30.53
CA MET A 6 -4.59 -9.89 -30.12
C MET A 6 -4.33 -11.13 -29.28
N THR A 7 -3.87 -12.19 -29.93
CA THR A 7 -3.20 -13.29 -29.24
C THR A 7 -2.04 -12.64 -28.50
N PRO A 8 -1.99 -12.71 -27.16
CA PRO A 8 -0.82 -12.24 -26.43
C PRO A 8 0.43 -12.83 -27.10
N PRO A 9 1.51 -12.05 -27.31
CA PRO A 9 2.77 -12.65 -27.73
C PRO A 9 3.07 -13.82 -26.76
N ALA A 10 3.55 -14.94 -27.30
CA ALA A 10 3.76 -16.17 -26.56
C ALA A 10 4.90 -16.01 -25.54
N ILE A 11 4.63 -15.29 -24.46
CA ILE A 11 5.44 -15.21 -23.26
C ILE A 11 5.49 -16.60 -22.62
N GLU A 12 4.41 -17.39 -22.74
CA GLU A 12 4.35 -18.80 -22.32
C GLU A 12 5.44 -19.67 -22.98
N ALA A 13 5.79 -19.44 -24.26
CA ALA A 13 6.77 -20.25 -24.98
C ALA A 13 8.23 -19.90 -24.66
N TYR A 14 8.51 -18.66 -24.24
CA TYR A 14 9.86 -18.26 -23.81
C TYR A 14 10.14 -18.64 -22.35
N ILE A 15 9.10 -19.02 -21.62
CA ILE A 15 9.10 -19.26 -20.18
C ILE A 15 9.16 -20.76 -19.84
N GLU A 16 9.45 -21.67 -20.77
CA GLU A 16 9.47 -23.12 -20.47
C GLU A 16 10.79 -23.67 -19.86
N VAL A 17 11.69 -22.82 -19.36
CA VAL A 17 12.95 -23.27 -18.74
C VAL A 17 13.19 -22.53 -17.41
N GLN A 18 12.78 -23.15 -16.28
CA GLN A 18 12.91 -22.68 -14.88
C GLN A 18 12.35 -21.29 -14.58
N THR A 19 11.03 -21.16 -14.62
CA THR A 19 10.44 -19.83 -14.74
C THR A 19 9.61 -19.33 -13.59
N PRO A 20 9.58 -17.99 -13.44
CA PRO A 20 8.80 -17.37 -12.39
C PRO A 20 7.31 -17.69 -12.60
N TYR A 21 6.62 -17.97 -11.50
CA TYR A 21 5.19 -18.08 -11.45
C TYR A 21 4.59 -16.69 -11.63
N ILE A 22 3.63 -16.57 -12.55
CA ILE A 22 2.81 -15.36 -12.72
C ILE A 22 1.79 -15.34 -11.59
N PHE A 23 1.79 -14.25 -10.82
CA PHE A 23 0.89 -14.05 -9.69
C PHE A 23 -0.30 -13.17 -10.02
N ASP A 24 -0.11 -12.17 -10.89
CA ASP A 24 -1.19 -11.36 -11.44
C ASP A 24 -0.80 -10.81 -12.83
N MET A 25 -1.81 -10.49 -13.63
CA MET A 25 -1.66 -9.87 -14.94
C MET A 25 -2.74 -8.79 -15.15
N LYS A 26 -2.35 -7.71 -15.83
CA LYS A 26 -3.22 -6.61 -16.25
C LYS A 26 -2.86 -6.15 -17.67
N LEU A 27 -3.79 -5.42 -18.28
CA LEU A 27 -3.61 -4.69 -19.52
C LEU A 27 -3.80 -3.20 -19.23
N GLY A 28 -3.05 -2.35 -19.93
CA GLY A 28 -3.18 -0.90 -19.84
C GLY A 28 -2.04 -0.18 -20.58
N ASP A 29 -2.29 1.05 -21.04
CA ASP A 29 -1.27 1.89 -21.69
C ASP A 29 -0.39 2.54 -20.62
N VAL A 30 0.73 1.86 -20.30
CA VAL A 30 1.67 2.31 -19.26
C VAL A 30 2.96 2.91 -19.85
N THR A 31 3.15 2.76 -21.16
CA THR A 31 4.28 3.36 -21.89
C THR A 31 3.93 4.72 -22.52
N GLY A 32 2.64 5.01 -22.70
CA GLY A 32 2.09 6.29 -23.16
C GLY A 32 1.96 6.42 -24.68
N ASP A 33 1.87 5.30 -25.40
CA ASP A 33 1.80 5.25 -26.86
C ASP A 33 0.38 4.98 -27.42
N GLN A 34 -0.63 4.95 -26.53
CA GLN A 34 -2.04 4.68 -26.81
C GLN A 34 -2.35 3.25 -27.24
N VAL A 35 -1.44 2.30 -26.99
CA VAL A 35 -1.67 0.87 -27.15
C VAL A 35 -1.50 0.18 -25.80
N ASP A 36 -2.43 -0.71 -25.46
CA ASP A 36 -2.35 -1.45 -24.20
C ASP A 36 -1.11 -2.35 -24.18
N ASP A 37 -0.37 -2.27 -23.08
CA ASP A 37 0.76 -3.13 -22.76
C ASP A 37 0.30 -4.32 -21.90
N PHE A 38 1.08 -5.40 -21.88
CA PHE A 38 0.87 -6.50 -20.95
C PHE A 38 1.73 -6.33 -19.70
N ILE A 39 1.08 -6.22 -18.54
CA ILE A 39 1.75 -6.05 -17.24
C ILE A 39 1.65 -7.36 -16.46
N TYR A 40 2.78 -7.95 -16.11
CA TYR A 40 2.85 -9.16 -15.28
C TYR A 40 3.58 -8.88 -13.97
N LEU A 41 3.02 -9.40 -12.87
CA LEU A 41 3.74 -9.60 -11.63
C LEU A 41 4.12 -11.07 -11.54
N ALA A 42 5.41 -11.36 -11.57
CA ALA A 42 5.90 -12.74 -11.50
C ALA A 42 7.09 -12.85 -10.55
N GLY A 43 7.35 -14.06 -10.05
CA GLY A 43 8.47 -14.35 -9.17
C GLY A 43 8.61 -15.83 -8.89
N SER A 44 9.37 -16.21 -7.88
CA SER A 44 9.61 -17.60 -7.52
C SER A 44 8.74 -18.04 -6.34
N LYS A 45 8.60 -19.36 -6.17
CA LYS A 45 8.10 -19.98 -4.95
C LYS A 45 8.71 -21.38 -4.79
N SER A 46 8.80 -21.84 -3.55
CA SER A 46 9.51 -23.08 -3.20
C SER A 46 8.87 -24.36 -3.76
N SER A 47 7.58 -24.33 -4.10
CA SER A 47 6.86 -25.44 -4.75
C SER A 47 5.59 -24.93 -5.46
N PRO A 48 4.98 -25.72 -6.37
CA PRO A 48 3.73 -25.35 -7.03
C PRO A 48 2.56 -25.03 -6.09
N ASP A 49 2.56 -25.57 -4.86
CA ASP A 49 1.50 -25.35 -3.86
C ASP A 49 1.86 -24.26 -2.84
N ALA A 50 3.10 -23.76 -2.86
CA ALA A 50 3.51 -22.69 -1.96
C ALA A 50 2.74 -21.40 -2.27
N ILE A 51 2.36 -20.68 -1.21
CA ILE A 51 1.65 -19.40 -1.31
C ILE A 51 2.58 -18.20 -1.04
N TYR A 52 3.76 -18.46 -0.47
CA TYR A 52 4.80 -17.45 -0.29
C TYR A 52 5.50 -17.21 -1.63
N GLN A 53 5.67 -15.94 -1.97
CA GLN A 53 6.16 -15.45 -3.24
C GLN A 53 7.49 -14.72 -3.00
N GLU A 54 8.51 -15.05 -3.79
CA GLU A 54 9.86 -14.51 -3.69
C GLU A 54 10.28 -13.90 -5.03
N ASP A 55 11.34 -13.09 -5.03
CA ASP A 55 11.92 -12.50 -6.25
C ASP A 55 10.90 -11.76 -7.15
N LEU A 56 9.94 -11.09 -6.52
CA LEU A 56 8.85 -10.41 -7.23
C LEU A 56 9.39 -9.35 -8.19
N THR A 57 8.99 -9.47 -9.45
CA THR A 57 9.45 -8.65 -10.56
C THR A 57 8.26 -8.28 -11.45
N LEU A 58 8.20 -7.01 -11.83
CA LEU A 58 7.30 -6.52 -12.86
C LEU A 58 7.91 -6.76 -14.24
N PHE A 59 7.10 -7.27 -15.15
CA PHE A 59 7.42 -7.39 -16.58
C PHE A 59 6.37 -6.60 -17.36
N ILE A 60 6.81 -5.57 -18.09
CA ILE A 60 5.97 -4.78 -18.98
C ILE A 60 6.33 -5.19 -20.40
N VAL A 61 5.39 -5.79 -21.13
CA VAL A 61 5.59 -6.16 -22.53
C VAL A 61 4.84 -5.18 -23.41
N ASP A 62 5.62 -4.40 -24.16
CA ASP A 62 5.15 -3.33 -25.02
C ASP A 62 4.20 -3.88 -26.10
N GLY A 63 3.00 -3.30 -26.19
CA GLY A 63 1.96 -3.77 -27.11
C GLY A 63 2.29 -3.57 -28.60
N ILE A 64 3.21 -2.64 -28.92
CA ILE A 64 3.62 -2.31 -30.29
C ILE A 64 4.88 -3.08 -30.68
N THR A 65 5.93 -3.01 -29.86
CA THR A 65 7.27 -3.50 -30.19
C THR A 65 7.54 -4.91 -29.68
N ASN A 66 6.74 -5.41 -28.73
CA ASN A 66 7.00 -6.63 -27.94
C ASN A 66 8.31 -6.55 -27.12
N GLU A 67 8.90 -5.37 -26.95
CA GLU A 67 10.03 -5.19 -26.04
C GLU A 67 9.56 -5.39 -24.60
N THR A 68 10.44 -5.93 -23.75
CA THR A 68 10.12 -6.17 -22.34
C THR A 68 10.95 -5.27 -21.44
N ILE A 69 10.27 -4.48 -20.60
CA ILE A 69 10.87 -3.70 -19.52
C ILE A 69 10.69 -4.50 -18.22
N THR A 70 11.72 -4.53 -17.38
CA THR A 70 11.69 -5.27 -16.12
C THR A 70 11.99 -4.37 -14.94
N GLN A 71 11.28 -4.56 -13.83
CA GLN A 71 11.52 -3.87 -12.57
C GLN A 71 11.40 -4.86 -11.40
N VAL A 72 12.54 -5.20 -10.80
CA VAL A 72 12.58 -6.04 -9.59
C VAL A 72 12.07 -5.20 -8.41
N LEU A 73 11.14 -5.74 -7.62
CA LEU A 73 10.68 -5.08 -6.41
C LEU A 73 11.77 -5.16 -5.34
N PRO A 74 12.05 -4.07 -4.59
CA PRO A 74 13.04 -4.09 -3.50
C PRO A 74 12.45 -4.78 -2.25
N LEU A 75 12.00 -6.02 -2.41
CA LEU A 75 11.31 -6.82 -1.41
C LEU A 75 11.84 -8.26 -1.44
N LYS A 76 12.04 -8.85 -0.26
CA LYS A 76 12.49 -10.25 -0.15
C LYS A 76 11.40 -11.26 -0.56
N GLY A 77 10.16 -10.95 -0.25
CA GLY A 77 9.00 -11.79 -0.56
C GLY A 77 7.78 -11.42 0.26
N GLY A 78 6.67 -12.11 0.00
CA GLY A 78 5.40 -11.91 0.67
C GLY A 78 4.31 -12.84 0.16
N TYR A 79 3.06 -12.44 0.30
CA TYR A 79 1.89 -13.25 -0.04
C TYR A 79 0.89 -12.45 -0.87
N GLY A 80 0.25 -13.12 -1.83
CA GLY A 80 -0.89 -12.57 -2.56
C GLY A 80 -0.59 -11.28 -3.31
N GLY A 81 0.57 -11.23 -4.01
CA GLY A 81 0.92 -10.11 -4.87
C GLY A 81 -0.18 -9.82 -5.90
N MET A 82 -0.59 -8.56 -6.01
CA MET A 82 -1.64 -8.09 -6.91
C MET A 82 -1.22 -6.79 -7.61
N LEU A 83 -1.79 -6.58 -8.78
CA LEU A 83 -1.62 -5.40 -9.61
C LEU A 83 -2.89 -4.55 -9.64
N PHE A 84 -2.70 -3.24 -9.73
CA PHE A 84 -3.71 -2.29 -10.15
C PHE A 84 -3.08 -1.32 -11.15
N VAL A 85 -3.83 -0.92 -12.17
CA VAL A 85 -3.36 -0.04 -13.24
C VAL A 85 -4.29 1.15 -13.34
N GLY A 86 -3.71 2.35 -13.43
CA GLY A 86 -4.44 3.60 -13.59
C GLY A 86 -3.49 4.79 -13.46
N ASP A 87 -3.88 5.96 -13.93
CA ASP A 87 -3.08 7.18 -13.77
C ASP A 87 -3.12 7.64 -12.30
N PHE A 88 -1.95 7.78 -11.67
CA PHE A 88 -1.83 8.36 -10.33
C PHE A 88 -1.04 9.67 -10.31
N ASN A 89 -0.34 10.01 -11.40
CA ASN A 89 0.63 11.09 -11.42
C ASN A 89 0.15 12.34 -12.21
N GLN A 90 -1.06 12.29 -12.78
CA GLN A 90 -1.72 13.37 -13.53
C GLN A 90 -1.07 13.70 -14.89
N ASP A 91 -0.51 12.70 -15.56
CA ASP A 91 0.06 12.84 -16.91
C ASP A 91 -0.70 12.10 -18.02
N PHE A 92 -1.84 11.50 -17.70
CA PHE A 92 -2.72 10.73 -18.59
C PHE A 92 -2.12 9.41 -19.10
N ILE A 93 -1.04 8.93 -18.50
CA ILE A 93 -0.45 7.62 -18.75
C ILE A 93 -0.72 6.76 -17.50
N GLU A 94 -1.09 5.49 -17.70
CA GLU A 94 -1.38 4.63 -16.56
C GLU A 94 -0.09 4.23 -15.83
N ASP A 95 -0.13 4.22 -14.50
CA ASP A 95 0.94 3.74 -13.64
C ASP A 95 0.59 2.35 -13.09
N VAL A 96 1.62 1.61 -12.65
CA VAL A 96 1.49 0.24 -12.12
C VAL A 96 1.62 0.25 -10.61
N TYR A 97 0.50 0.06 -9.93
CA TYR A 97 0.42 -0.15 -8.49
C TYR A 97 0.59 -1.63 -8.16
N VAL A 98 1.41 -1.93 -7.14
CA VAL A 98 1.64 -3.29 -6.65
C VAL A 98 1.35 -3.35 -5.16
N SER A 99 0.60 -4.36 -4.73
CA SER A 99 0.38 -4.69 -3.32
C SER A 99 0.80 -6.11 -3.00
N VAL A 100 1.51 -6.32 -1.90
CA VAL A 100 1.96 -7.64 -1.42
C VAL A 100 1.77 -7.70 0.09
N SER A 101 1.21 -8.80 0.62
CA SER A 101 1.05 -8.95 2.07
C SER A 101 2.30 -9.52 2.75
N SER A 102 2.60 -9.05 3.96
CA SER A 102 3.64 -9.66 4.81
C SER A 102 3.22 -11.01 5.42
N GLY A 103 1.91 -11.30 5.49
CA GLY A 103 1.36 -12.54 6.06
C GLY A 103 1.28 -12.60 7.60
N GLY A 104 1.66 -11.53 8.32
CA GLY A 104 1.60 -11.46 9.79
C GLY A 104 0.29 -10.92 10.37
N SER A 105 0.07 -11.10 11.68
CA SER A 105 -1.11 -10.60 12.41
C SER A 105 -1.19 -9.08 12.55
N GLY A 106 -0.10 -8.38 12.24
CA GLY A 106 -0.06 -6.92 12.20
C GLY A 106 -0.89 -6.32 11.06
N ASN A 107 -1.33 -7.14 10.10
CA ASN A 107 -1.93 -6.69 8.84
C ASN A 107 -1.04 -5.66 8.12
N ILE A 108 0.26 -5.96 8.01
CA ILE A 108 1.24 -5.12 7.32
C ILE A 108 1.31 -5.55 5.87
N ASN A 109 1.28 -4.59 4.97
CA ASN A 109 1.33 -4.81 3.53
C ASN A 109 2.41 -3.91 2.90
N TYR A 110 2.99 -4.39 1.81
CA TYR A 110 4.01 -3.73 1.02
C TYR A 110 3.38 -3.16 -0.23
N TYR A 111 3.73 -1.92 -0.54
CA TYR A 111 3.14 -1.18 -1.65
C TYR A 111 4.21 -0.46 -2.45
N TYR A 112 4.11 -0.57 -3.76
CA TYR A 112 4.96 0.15 -4.70
C TYR A 112 4.09 0.70 -5.83
N LEU A 113 4.52 1.84 -6.38
CA LEU A 113 3.88 2.44 -7.55
C LEU A 113 4.97 2.88 -8.50
N TYR A 114 4.86 2.48 -9.76
CA TYR A 114 5.83 2.79 -10.81
C TYR A 114 5.14 3.38 -12.04
N SER A 115 5.72 4.42 -12.60
CA SER A 115 5.44 4.84 -13.97
C SER A 115 6.42 4.14 -14.92
N PHE A 116 5.96 3.79 -16.11
CA PHE A 116 6.80 3.24 -17.19
C PHE A 116 6.81 4.12 -18.44
N ARG A 117 6.35 5.37 -18.29
CA ARG A 117 6.37 6.38 -19.35
C ARG A 117 7.72 6.39 -20.07
N GLU A 118 7.66 6.46 -21.39
CA GLU A 118 8.86 6.48 -22.25
C GLU A 118 9.77 5.26 -21.99
N LYS A 119 9.16 4.13 -21.62
CA LYS A 119 9.81 2.82 -21.39
C LYS A 119 10.85 2.81 -20.27
N THR A 120 10.79 3.77 -19.35
CA THR A 120 11.75 3.90 -18.24
C THR A 120 11.02 3.77 -16.89
N PRO A 121 11.37 2.80 -16.03
CA PRO A 121 10.74 2.67 -14.72
C PRO A 121 11.10 3.84 -13.81
N ILE A 122 10.09 4.53 -13.30
CA ILE A 122 10.22 5.61 -12.32
C ILE A 122 9.36 5.25 -11.11
N GLN A 123 9.98 5.13 -9.94
CA GLN A 123 9.26 4.82 -8.70
C GLN A 123 8.56 6.09 -8.17
N LEU A 124 7.22 6.02 -8.09
CA LEU A 124 6.36 7.11 -7.59
C LEU A 124 6.02 6.96 -6.11
N PHE A 125 5.96 5.72 -5.60
CA PHE A 125 5.68 5.42 -4.20
C PHE A 125 6.50 4.23 -3.69
N ASP A 126 6.87 4.30 -2.41
CA ASP A 126 7.56 3.24 -1.67
C ASP A 126 6.99 3.17 -0.25
N TYR A 127 6.46 2.02 0.14
CA TYR A 127 5.92 1.83 1.49
C TYR A 127 6.97 2.03 2.59
N GLU A 128 8.23 1.66 2.36
CA GLU A 128 9.29 1.77 3.36
C GLU A 128 9.62 3.24 3.62
N LYS A 129 9.81 4.01 2.54
CA LYS A 129 10.01 5.47 2.64
C LYS A 129 8.82 6.17 3.28
N PHE A 130 7.60 5.78 2.92
CA PHE A 130 6.40 6.32 3.56
C PHE A 130 6.42 6.08 5.07
N ASN A 131 6.64 4.83 5.50
CA ASN A 131 6.71 4.49 6.92
C ASN A 131 7.81 5.28 7.66
N GLU A 132 8.99 5.45 7.05
CA GLU A 132 10.09 6.25 7.62
C GLU A 132 9.74 7.74 7.76
N GLU A 133 9.04 8.32 6.78
CA GLU A 133 8.61 9.71 6.80
C GLU A 133 7.42 9.97 7.74
N THR A 134 6.58 8.95 7.99
CA THR A 134 5.37 9.05 8.82
C THR A 134 5.53 8.36 10.17
N GLN A 135 6.57 8.71 10.92
CA GLN A 135 6.76 8.25 12.29
C GLN A 135 5.80 8.95 13.26
N TRP A 136 5.32 8.21 14.27
CA TRP A 136 4.35 8.70 15.24
C TRP A 136 4.79 8.43 16.67
N GLN A 137 4.57 9.42 17.54
CA GLN A 137 4.65 9.25 18.99
C GLN A 137 3.24 9.10 19.55
N VAL A 138 3.00 8.04 20.31
CA VAL A 138 1.68 7.75 20.91
C VAL A 138 1.80 7.77 22.43
N THR A 139 1.08 8.68 23.07
CA THR A 139 1.10 8.87 24.52
C THR A 139 -0.31 8.76 25.10
N PHE A 140 -0.48 7.91 26.10
CA PHE A 140 -1.72 7.82 26.86
C PHE A 140 -1.81 9.00 27.84
N GLN A 141 -2.99 9.61 27.91
CA GLN A 141 -3.30 10.80 28.72
C GLN A 141 -4.56 10.57 29.56
N ASP A 142 -4.61 11.19 30.73
CA ASP A 142 -5.74 11.07 31.66
C ASP A 142 -7.08 11.43 30.99
N GLY A 143 -8.14 10.82 31.51
CA GLY A 143 -9.50 10.96 30.98
C GLY A 143 -9.73 10.15 29.71
N PHE A 144 -9.13 8.96 29.60
CA PHE A 144 -9.28 8.03 28.48
C PHE A 144 -8.94 8.66 27.13
N LYS A 145 -7.80 9.35 27.06
CA LYS A 145 -7.33 10.01 25.84
C LYS A 145 -5.98 9.47 25.40
N ILE A 146 -5.78 9.45 24.09
CA ILE A 146 -4.49 9.19 23.47
C ILE A 146 -4.09 10.42 22.67
N GLU A 147 -2.87 10.88 22.86
CA GLU A 147 -2.26 11.93 22.06
C GLU A 147 -1.29 11.30 21.05
N LEU A 148 -1.41 11.71 19.79
CA LEU A 148 -0.58 11.26 18.70
C LEU A 148 0.14 12.46 18.09
N THR A 149 1.45 12.41 17.97
CA THR A 149 2.25 13.44 17.31
C THR A 149 3.05 12.84 16.17
N ASN A 150 2.88 13.36 14.96
CA ASN A 150 3.62 12.88 13.79
C ASN A 150 5.01 13.53 13.67
N GLY A 151 5.81 13.04 12.72
CA GLY A 151 7.14 13.57 12.38
C GLY A 151 7.16 15.05 11.94
N PHE A 152 5.99 15.63 11.63
CA PHE A 152 5.83 17.06 11.29
C PHE A 152 5.39 17.92 12.49
N ASN A 153 5.42 17.38 13.72
CA ASN A 153 4.98 18.03 14.95
C ASN A 153 3.49 18.44 14.94
N GLN A 154 2.65 17.76 14.16
CA GLN A 154 1.19 17.91 14.26
C GLN A 154 0.66 16.96 15.32
N THR A 155 -0.21 17.45 16.20
CA THR A 155 -0.76 16.69 17.32
C THR A 155 -2.25 16.45 17.15
N PHE A 156 -2.65 15.20 17.37
CA PHE A 156 -4.01 14.70 17.30
C PHE A 156 -4.40 14.10 18.64
N ARG A 157 -5.70 14.11 18.94
CA ARG A 157 -6.24 13.53 20.17
C ARG A 157 -7.37 12.58 19.84
N LEU A 158 -7.26 11.37 20.36
CA LEU A 158 -8.28 10.34 20.25
C LEU A 158 -8.92 10.12 21.62
N ASP A 159 -10.24 10.27 21.68
CA ASP A 159 -11.04 9.87 22.84
C ASP A 159 -11.35 8.38 22.73
N VAL A 160 -10.84 7.59 23.67
CA VAL A 160 -10.99 6.13 23.69
C VAL A 160 -11.97 5.67 24.77
N SER A 161 -12.71 6.60 25.41
CA SER A 161 -13.64 6.29 26.51
C SER A 161 -14.75 5.30 26.16
N LYS A 162 -15.03 5.10 24.87
CA LYS A 162 -16.05 4.17 24.35
C LYS A 162 -15.51 2.80 23.98
N LYS A 163 -14.19 2.57 24.06
CA LYS A 163 -13.58 1.27 23.81
C LYS A 163 -13.98 0.25 24.89
N ASP A 164 -13.75 -1.02 24.58
CA ASP A 164 -14.02 -2.13 25.49
C ASP A 164 -13.32 -1.94 26.85
N LEU A 165 -14.04 -2.23 27.94
CA LEU A 165 -13.54 -2.03 29.30
C LEU A 165 -12.37 -2.95 29.63
N GLN A 166 -12.31 -4.16 29.08
CA GLN A 166 -11.18 -5.07 29.30
C GLN A 166 -9.92 -4.48 28.67
N LEU A 167 -10.01 -3.94 27.45
CA LEU A 167 -8.92 -3.21 26.82
C LEU A 167 -8.50 -1.99 27.66
N LEU A 168 -9.45 -1.09 27.99
CA LEU A 168 -9.14 0.14 28.72
C LEU A 168 -8.53 -0.13 30.10
N SER A 169 -8.98 -1.17 30.80
CA SER A 169 -8.47 -1.53 32.13
C SER A 169 -6.98 -1.88 32.15
N LYS A 170 -6.37 -2.21 31.01
CA LYS A 170 -4.91 -2.45 30.92
C LYS A 170 -4.11 -1.15 31.01
N TYR A 171 -4.68 -0.04 30.54
CA TYR A 171 -4.00 1.25 30.35
C TYR A 171 -4.48 2.34 31.32
N TYR A 172 -5.70 2.24 31.83
CA TYR A 172 -6.31 3.25 32.68
C TYR A 172 -6.83 2.66 33.99
N ASN A 173 -6.81 3.47 35.04
CA ASN A 173 -7.56 3.23 36.26
C ASN A 173 -9.05 3.56 36.04
N PRO A 174 -9.96 3.07 36.90
CA PRO A 174 -11.40 3.34 36.76
C PRO A 174 -11.78 4.83 36.79
N ASP A 175 -10.95 5.68 37.40
CA ASP A 175 -11.14 7.13 37.44
C ASP A 175 -10.65 7.85 36.16
N GLY A 176 -10.11 7.11 35.20
CA GLY A 176 -9.58 7.61 33.94
C GLY A 176 -8.11 8.03 33.99
N SER A 177 -7.42 7.90 35.12
CA SER A 177 -5.98 8.18 35.20
C SER A 177 -5.16 7.10 34.49
N VAL A 178 -4.08 7.49 33.81
CA VAL A 178 -3.18 6.58 33.10
C VAL A 178 -2.38 5.72 34.07
N LYS A 179 -2.21 4.44 33.75
CA LYS A 179 -1.39 3.51 34.54
C LYS A 179 0.08 3.64 34.21
N GLY A 180 0.81 4.39 35.03
CA GLY A 180 2.27 4.51 34.92
C GLY A 180 2.72 5.15 33.61
N THR A 181 3.93 4.80 33.15
CA THR A 181 4.52 5.36 31.92
C THR A 181 4.35 4.39 30.76
N ILE A 182 3.13 4.35 30.21
CA ILE A 182 2.78 3.51 29.05
C ILE A 182 2.78 4.34 27.76
N LYS A 183 3.26 3.72 26.68
CA LYS A 183 3.26 4.29 25.33
C LYS A 183 2.58 3.31 24.38
N GLY A 184 1.99 3.87 23.33
CA GLY A 184 1.47 3.08 22.22
C GLY A 184 2.43 3.12 21.04
N GLU A 185 2.03 2.47 19.97
CA GLU A 185 2.75 2.46 18.70
C GLU A 185 1.78 2.65 17.55
N VAL A 186 2.31 3.13 16.43
CA VAL A 186 1.62 3.07 15.14
C VAL A 186 2.31 2.01 14.31
N LEU A 187 1.54 1.02 13.86
CA LEU A 187 2.07 -0.04 13.01
C LEU A 187 2.47 0.51 11.62
N PRO A 188 3.38 -0.18 10.92
CA PRO A 188 3.62 0.09 9.50
C PRO A 188 2.34 0.03 8.66
N LEU A 189 2.43 0.55 7.45
CA LEU A 189 1.33 0.62 6.49
C LEU A 189 0.58 -0.72 6.37
N GLY A 190 -0.71 -0.67 6.72
CA GLY A 190 -1.60 -1.82 6.61
C GLY A 190 -2.52 -1.73 5.40
N GLY A 191 -2.88 -0.53 4.97
CA GLY A 191 -3.70 -0.29 3.78
C GLY A 191 -3.13 0.82 2.93
N LEU A 192 -3.21 0.69 1.61
CA LEU A 192 -2.99 1.79 0.68
C LEU A 192 -4.01 1.67 -0.46
N ALA A 193 -5.10 2.40 -0.38
CA ALA A 193 -6.17 2.27 -1.37
C ALA A 193 -6.08 3.37 -2.44
N PRO A 194 -6.10 3.02 -3.74
CA PRO A 194 -6.43 3.97 -4.80
C PRO A 194 -7.84 4.53 -4.60
N ILE A 195 -7.99 5.84 -4.67
CA ILE A 195 -9.29 6.52 -4.57
C ILE A 195 -9.39 7.63 -5.62
N ILE A 196 -10.61 7.97 -6.03
CA ILE A 196 -10.86 9.13 -6.88
C ILE A 196 -11.35 10.27 -6.01
N THR A 197 -10.69 11.42 -6.10
CA THR A 197 -11.11 12.65 -5.41
C THR A 197 -11.12 13.85 -6.36
N PRO A 198 -11.76 14.97 -5.98
CA PRO A 198 -11.66 16.20 -6.73
C PRO A 198 -10.23 16.76 -6.88
N LEU A 199 -9.29 16.42 -5.98
CA LEU A 199 -7.90 16.89 -6.05
C LEU A 199 -7.07 16.14 -7.10
N GLY A 200 -7.40 14.86 -7.33
CA GLY A 200 -6.77 14.04 -8.37
C GLY A 200 -7.09 14.47 -9.79
N ASN A 201 -7.99 15.45 -10.02
CA ASN A 201 -8.31 15.97 -11.35
C ASN A 201 -8.68 14.89 -12.40
N GLY A 202 -9.33 13.80 -11.96
CA GLY A 202 -9.69 12.67 -12.82
C GLY A 202 -8.74 11.47 -12.73
N THR A 203 -7.70 11.55 -11.89
CA THR A 203 -6.73 10.48 -11.63
C THR A 203 -6.86 9.95 -10.20
N TYR A 204 -6.12 8.88 -9.90
CA TYR A 204 -6.14 8.24 -8.59
C TYR A 204 -5.25 8.97 -7.58
N ASP A 205 -5.86 9.34 -6.47
CA ASP A 205 -5.20 9.66 -5.21
C ASP A 205 -5.04 8.37 -4.37
N LEU A 206 -4.40 8.49 -3.20
CA LEU A 206 -4.21 7.35 -2.28
C LEU A 206 -4.75 7.65 -0.88
N VAL A 207 -5.28 6.63 -0.20
CA VAL A 207 -5.50 6.64 1.25
C VAL A 207 -4.61 5.59 1.89
N ALA A 208 -3.63 6.06 2.67
CA ALA A 208 -2.78 5.23 3.50
C ALA A 208 -3.44 4.99 4.86
N SER A 209 -3.47 3.75 5.33
CA SER A 209 -4.09 3.35 6.59
C SER A 209 -3.09 2.65 7.51
N GLN A 210 -2.92 3.17 8.72
CA GLN A 210 -2.06 2.63 9.76
C GLN A 210 -2.82 2.46 11.07
N ARG A 211 -2.54 1.39 11.81
CA ARG A 211 -3.24 1.08 13.07
C ARG A 211 -2.50 1.66 14.27
N ILE A 212 -3.28 2.18 15.22
CA ILE A 212 -2.81 2.65 16.52
C ILE A 212 -2.99 1.51 17.51
N ILE A 213 -1.90 1.06 18.12
CA ILE A 213 -1.90 -0.06 19.07
C ILE A 213 -1.33 0.36 20.43
N GLY A 214 -1.68 -0.42 21.46
CA GLY A 214 -1.03 -0.35 22.77
C GLY A 214 0.25 -1.18 22.85
N ILE A 215 0.51 -1.73 24.04
CA ILE A 215 1.66 -2.60 24.34
C ILE A 215 1.64 -3.87 23.48
N ALA A 216 0.46 -4.42 23.22
CA ALA A 216 0.29 -5.60 22.38
C ALA A 216 -0.36 -5.22 21.05
N THR A 217 0.04 -5.86 19.95
CA THR A 217 -0.51 -5.62 18.59
C THR A 217 -2.03 -5.84 18.49
N VAL A 218 -2.58 -6.65 19.39
CA VAL A 218 -4.03 -6.92 19.50
C VAL A 218 -4.79 -5.82 20.24
N ASP A 219 -4.10 -4.95 20.98
CA ASP A 219 -4.70 -3.84 21.71
C ASP A 219 -4.94 -2.66 20.77
N ASP A 220 -6.00 -2.77 19.97
CA ASP A 220 -6.36 -1.81 18.92
C ASP A 220 -7.09 -0.58 19.46
N PHE A 221 -6.47 0.59 19.31
CA PHE A 221 -7.04 1.86 19.75
C PHE A 221 -7.68 2.66 18.62
N GLY A 222 -7.26 2.46 17.38
CA GLY A 222 -7.84 3.17 16.25
C GLY A 222 -6.99 3.10 14.99
N VAL A 223 -7.27 4.02 14.08
CA VAL A 223 -6.66 4.11 12.76
C VAL A 223 -6.23 5.54 12.48
N ILE A 224 -5.15 5.65 11.72
CA ILE A 224 -4.70 6.87 11.06
C ILE A 224 -4.93 6.65 9.56
N GLU A 225 -5.76 7.50 8.96
CA GLU A 225 -5.90 7.58 7.51
C GLU A 225 -5.18 8.83 7.02
N THR A 226 -4.22 8.66 6.13
CA THR A 226 -3.51 9.76 5.46
C THR A 226 -3.92 9.80 4.00
N TYR A 227 -4.58 10.87 3.60
CA TYR A 227 -5.03 11.10 2.24
C TYR A 227 -3.93 11.83 1.48
N LEU A 228 -3.54 11.26 0.34
CA LEU A 228 -2.36 11.63 -0.42
C LEU A 228 -2.78 11.96 -1.85
N THR A 229 -2.24 13.07 -2.38
CA THR A 229 -2.38 13.42 -3.80
C THR A 229 -1.02 13.60 -4.44
N PHE A 230 -0.87 13.17 -5.69
CA PHE A 230 0.39 13.36 -6.40
C PHE A 230 0.58 14.83 -6.77
N LYS A 231 1.73 15.40 -6.39
CA LYS A 231 2.04 16.79 -6.70
C LYS A 231 3.54 16.98 -6.88
N GLY A 232 3.91 17.53 -8.04
CA GLY A 232 5.31 17.73 -8.40
C GLY A 232 5.97 16.41 -8.77
N GLN A 233 6.60 15.74 -7.80
CA GLN A 233 7.36 14.49 -8.02
C GLN A 233 7.05 13.39 -7.01
N ARG A 234 6.06 13.60 -6.12
CA ARG A 234 5.72 12.65 -5.06
C ARG A 234 4.28 12.82 -4.60
N PHE A 235 3.80 11.81 -3.88
CA PHE A 235 2.58 11.91 -3.09
C PHE A 235 2.80 12.84 -1.90
N ASN A 236 1.88 13.78 -1.69
CA ASN A 236 1.89 14.68 -0.55
C ASN A 236 0.60 14.50 0.25
N PRO A 237 0.68 14.44 1.59
CA PRO A 237 -0.51 14.40 2.43
C PRO A 237 -1.25 15.73 2.33
N TYR A 238 -2.56 15.67 2.09
CA TYR A 238 -3.44 16.84 2.13
C TYR A 238 -4.45 16.78 3.29
N GLU A 239 -4.73 15.59 3.81
CA GLU A 239 -5.59 15.38 4.97
C GLU A 239 -5.12 14.18 5.79
N ILE A 240 -5.26 14.28 7.11
CA ILE A 240 -5.00 13.20 8.06
C ILE A 240 -6.20 13.09 8.99
N VAL A 241 -6.78 11.90 9.06
CA VAL A 241 -7.88 11.57 9.96
C VAL A 241 -7.36 10.57 10.99
N VAL A 242 -7.63 10.85 12.27
CA VAL A 242 -7.35 9.93 13.38
C VAL A 242 -8.67 9.58 14.02
N GLY A 243 -8.99 8.29 14.07
CA GLY A 243 -10.30 7.84 14.51
C GLY A 243 -10.32 6.44 15.09
N ASP A 244 -11.46 6.06 15.63
CA ASP A 244 -11.76 4.69 16.06
C ASP A 244 -12.15 3.84 14.83
N HIS A 245 -11.67 2.59 14.78
CA HIS A 245 -12.04 1.65 13.73
C HIS A 245 -13.35 0.95 14.13
N GLN A 246 -14.47 1.44 13.61
CA GLN A 246 -15.79 0.81 13.82
C GLN A 246 -16.22 0.06 12.57
N PHE A 247 -16.15 -1.28 12.63
CA PHE A 247 -16.77 -2.11 11.61
C PHE A 247 -18.28 -2.15 11.84
N PHE A 248 -19.05 -1.61 10.89
CA PHE A 248 -20.48 -1.88 10.84
C PHE A 248 -20.67 -3.35 10.43
N LYS A 249 -21.37 -4.10 11.29
CA LYS A 249 -21.83 -5.46 10.96
C LYS A 249 -23.12 -5.40 10.16
#